data_AF-A0A7M2JBA8-F1
#
_entry.id   AF-A0A7M2JBA8-F1
#
_cell.length_a   1.000
_cell.length_b   1.000
_cell.length_c   1.000
_cell.angle_alpha   90.00
_cell.angle_beta   90.00
_cell.angle_gamma   90.00
#
_symmetry.space_group_name_H-M   'P 1'
#
loop_
_entity.id
_entity.type
_entity.pdbx_description
1 polymer ?
#
loop_
_entity_poly.entity_id
_entity_poly.type
_entity_poly.pdbx_seq_one_letter_code
_entity_poly.pdbx_strand_id
1 'polypeptide(L)'
;MSLSLQQRGNVFLVAAVCLLVLGICAPFSGHDLQRGVQIALGLCAVLYGLSVSPIERLVDRPTAIGLVLIIGLGLLSSALAHQPLWAFTEVSLFIVCGAIALAFALLRRHGGEPLDRVLVLVVVLLCLIKSIQYLHAGLLAITSGQRLLDPDLLLSGFANKRFYGQFQTFTLPLLALPLLLPGVSRPVRSAVLALLCVWWLIAISGGTRGTWLGMAMASGVLAVLGPWGRRWLAWQWVALCGGLLLYWLLFTVLVGYLGIEVSQAAADRLTTSLSGRGPIWWQAWHMLVEHPWLGFGPMHFADIANNIAAHPHQAILQWASEWGMPSALCVAILAWRASWATVGVLRERAQFATCADLLRTCLFASLIGALTQSMVDGVIVMPNSQVWLALVVGWLMALHAWRTPATPALPLAWSAWNVASVLAVGLLVWVAVRDLPHLQQAQQRYLDTRGGYLQPRFWAQGVIALSPP
;
A
#
# COMPACT_ATOMS: atom_id res chain seq x y z
N MET A 1 33.25 17.69 0.78
CA MET A 1 32.85 17.26 -0.58
C MET A 1 31.34 17.17 -0.63
N SER A 2 30.66 17.94 -1.49
CA SER A 2 29.22 17.83 -1.68
C SER A 2 28.91 16.62 -2.58
N LEU A 3 27.92 15.79 -2.19
CA LEU A 3 27.51 14.64 -2.99
C LEU A 3 26.85 15.10 -4.31
N SER A 4 27.12 14.38 -5.41
CA SER A 4 26.40 14.60 -6.67
C SER A 4 24.91 14.25 -6.54
N LEU A 5 24.07 14.74 -7.45
CA LEU A 5 22.63 14.42 -7.46
C LEU A 5 22.36 12.91 -7.55
N GLN A 6 23.17 12.21 -8.36
CA GLN A 6 23.08 10.75 -8.49
C GLN A 6 23.52 10.05 -7.21
N GLN A 7 24.59 10.50 -6.55
CA GLN A 7 25.02 9.96 -5.26
C GLN A 7 23.95 10.15 -4.18
N ARG A 8 23.32 11.33 -4.10
CA ARG A 8 22.19 11.59 -3.19
C ARG A 8 21.01 10.67 -3.47
N GLY A 9 20.67 10.45 -4.74
CA GLY A 9 19.63 9.50 -5.14
C GLY A 9 19.96 8.06 -4.72
N ASN A 10 21.20 7.63 -4.89
CA ASN A 10 21.65 6.30 -4.46
C ASN A 10 21.56 6.14 -2.93
N VAL A 11 21.95 7.17 -2.16
CA VAL A 11 21.80 7.16 -0.68
C VAL A 11 20.34 7.02 -0.29
N PHE A 12 19.43 7.79 -0.91
CA PHE A 12 17.99 7.66 -0.68
C PHE A 12 17.48 6.26 -1.03
N LEU A 13 17.88 5.70 -2.18
CA LEU A 13 17.47 4.36 -2.60
C LEU A 13 17.90 3.29 -1.60
N VAL A 14 19.17 3.31 -1.18
CA VAL A 14 19.69 2.33 -0.22
C VAL A 14 18.94 2.45 1.11
N ALA A 15 18.77 3.67 1.64
CA ALA A 15 18.01 3.90 2.85
C ALA A 15 16.56 3.40 2.73
N ALA A 16 15.90 3.69 1.60
CA ALA A 16 14.54 3.25 1.34
C ALA A 16 14.43 1.72 1.28
N VAL A 17 15.36 1.05 0.62
CA VAL A 17 15.39 -0.43 0.55
C VAL A 17 15.62 -1.04 1.92
N CYS A 18 16.58 -0.53 2.70
CA CYS A 18 16.82 -0.99 4.07
C CYS A 18 15.58 -0.85 4.96
N LEU A 19 14.89 0.30 4.87
CA LEU A 19 13.66 0.57 5.62
C LEU A 19 12.51 -0.33 5.17
N LEU A 20 12.32 -0.55 3.87
CA LEU A 20 11.31 -1.47 3.35
C LEU A 20 11.56 -2.91 3.82
N VAL A 21 12.82 -3.38 3.76
CA VAL A 21 13.20 -4.71 4.26
C VAL A 21 12.92 -4.80 5.76
N LEU A 22 13.26 -3.78 6.55
CA LEU A 22 13.00 -3.74 7.99
C LEU A 22 11.48 -3.81 8.28
N GLY A 23 10.66 -3.01 7.60
CA GLY A 23 9.22 -2.94 7.86
C GLY A 23 8.41 -4.16 7.40
N ILE A 24 8.93 -4.94 6.44
CA ILE A 24 8.22 -6.07 5.81
C ILE A 24 8.76 -7.43 6.30
N CYS A 25 10.08 -7.53 6.44
CA CYS A 25 10.75 -8.81 6.66
C CYS A 25 11.20 -9.03 8.11
N ALA A 26 11.21 -8.01 8.99
CA ALA A 26 11.60 -8.24 10.37
C ALA A 26 10.61 -9.20 11.06
N PRO A 27 11.09 -10.22 11.80
CA PRO A 27 10.19 -11.21 12.42
C PRO A 27 9.31 -10.61 13.53
N PHE A 28 9.73 -9.48 14.09
CA PHE A 28 9.01 -8.70 15.10
C PHE A 28 8.29 -7.48 14.50
N SER A 29 8.11 -7.40 13.18
CA SER A 29 7.39 -6.26 12.59
C SER A 29 5.90 -6.30 12.96
N GLY A 30 5.48 -5.27 13.68
CA GLY A 30 4.08 -4.98 13.97
C GLY A 30 3.64 -3.66 13.30
N HIS A 31 2.37 -3.32 13.46
CA HIS A 31 1.78 -2.10 12.89
C HIS A 31 2.56 -0.83 13.29
N ASP A 32 2.95 -0.71 14.56
CA ASP A 32 3.66 0.47 15.05
C ASP A 32 5.08 0.59 14.48
N LEU A 33 5.80 -0.54 14.34
CA LEU A 33 7.10 -0.55 13.68
C LEU A 33 6.96 -0.11 12.22
N GLN A 34 5.95 -0.62 11.51
CA GLN A 34 5.68 -0.23 10.13
C GLN A 34 5.35 1.26 10.01
N ARG A 35 4.62 1.84 10.98
CA ARG A 35 4.39 3.29 11.05
C ARG A 35 5.68 4.06 11.29
N GLY A 36 6.52 3.62 12.23
CA GLY A 36 7.84 4.22 12.47
C GLY A 36 8.74 4.18 11.23
N VAL A 37 8.76 3.05 10.52
CA VAL A 37 9.48 2.88 9.25
C VAL A 37 8.95 3.82 8.17
N GLN A 38 7.63 3.99 8.05
CA GLN A 38 7.05 4.95 7.11
C GLN A 38 7.46 6.40 7.43
N ILE A 39 7.48 6.79 8.70
CA ILE A 39 7.93 8.13 9.11
C ILE A 39 9.41 8.33 8.76
N ALA A 40 10.26 7.34 9.06
CA ALA A 40 11.68 7.36 8.70
C ALA A 40 11.90 7.45 7.19
N LEU A 41 11.15 6.68 6.40
CA LEU A 41 11.19 6.75 4.93
C LEU A 41 10.72 8.11 4.43
N GLY A 42 9.68 8.67 5.06
CA GLY A 42 9.20 10.03 4.81
C GLY A 42 10.29 11.08 5.03
N LEU A 43 11.03 10.98 6.14
CA LEU A 43 12.17 11.86 6.42
C LEU A 43 13.25 11.74 5.34
N CYS A 44 13.63 10.52 4.95
CA CYS A 44 14.58 10.30 3.85
C CYS A 44 14.09 10.91 2.53
N ALA A 45 12.80 10.76 2.22
CA ALA A 45 12.19 11.31 1.01
C ALA A 45 12.18 12.84 1.00
N VAL A 46 11.86 13.48 2.15
CA VAL A 46 11.90 14.94 2.31
C VAL A 46 13.33 15.46 2.15
N LEU A 47 14.31 14.84 2.81
CA LEU A 47 15.73 15.22 2.69
C LEU A 47 16.23 15.08 1.25
N TYR A 48 15.82 14.02 0.54
CA TYR A 48 16.15 13.85 -0.87
C TYR A 48 15.49 14.93 -1.73
N GLY A 49 14.19 15.20 -1.53
CA GLY A 49 13.44 16.23 -2.25
C GLY A 49 14.03 17.64 -2.09
N LEU A 50 14.44 18.00 -0.87
CA LEU A 50 15.13 19.27 -0.57
C LEU A 50 16.49 19.38 -1.28
N SER A 51 17.13 18.24 -1.56
CA SER A 51 18.41 18.20 -2.24
C SER A 51 18.29 18.32 -3.77
N VAL A 52 17.08 18.29 -4.33
CA VAL A 52 16.83 18.30 -5.78
C VAL A 52 16.21 19.64 -6.20
N SER A 53 16.75 20.22 -7.28
CA SER A 53 16.11 21.36 -7.95
C SER A 53 15.05 20.85 -8.92
N PRO A 54 13.84 21.44 -8.96
CA PRO A 54 12.80 20.98 -9.86
C PRO A 54 13.18 21.35 -11.29
N ILE A 55 13.55 20.35 -12.09
CA ILE A 55 13.90 20.57 -13.51
C ILE A 55 12.61 20.70 -14.35
N GLU A 56 11.56 19.96 -13.98
CA GLU A 56 10.29 19.90 -14.72
C GLU A 56 9.10 19.75 -13.78
N ARG A 57 7.91 20.13 -14.26
CA ARG A 57 6.66 19.78 -13.57
C ARG A 57 6.40 18.28 -13.66
N LEU A 58 6.12 17.65 -12.51
CA LEU A 58 5.73 16.24 -12.48
C LEU A 58 4.24 16.02 -12.75
N VAL A 59 3.41 17.03 -12.45
CA VAL A 59 1.96 17.00 -12.62
C VAL A 59 1.50 18.21 -13.43
N ASP A 60 0.40 18.07 -14.16
CA ASP A 60 -0.24 19.18 -14.86
C ASP A 60 -0.96 20.14 -13.91
N ARG A 61 -1.27 21.33 -14.43
CA ARG A 61 -1.93 22.40 -13.66
C ARG A 61 -3.25 21.94 -13.02
N PRO A 62 -4.18 21.24 -13.71
CA PRO A 62 -5.41 20.76 -13.08
C PRO A 62 -5.15 19.81 -11.92
N THR A 63 -4.19 18.89 -12.06
CA THR A 63 -3.82 17.98 -10.96
C THR A 63 -3.22 18.75 -9.79
N ALA A 64 -2.33 19.72 -10.05
CA ALA A 64 -1.77 20.57 -9.00
C ALA A 64 -2.87 21.36 -8.25
N ILE A 65 -3.84 21.94 -8.97
CA ILE A 65 -4.97 22.65 -8.35
C ILE A 65 -5.80 21.69 -7.50
N GLY A 66 -6.13 20.50 -8.01
CA GLY A 66 -6.87 19.49 -7.27
C GLY A 66 -6.15 19.07 -5.97
N LEU A 67 -4.84 18.86 -6.02
CA LEU A 67 -4.03 18.53 -4.84
C LEU A 67 -4.01 19.67 -3.82
N VAL A 68 -3.86 20.92 -4.27
CA VAL A 68 -3.93 22.09 -3.39
C VAL A 68 -5.30 22.20 -2.72
N LEU A 69 -6.39 21.96 -3.47
CA LEU A 69 -7.74 21.95 -2.92
C LEU A 69 -7.93 20.85 -1.87
N ILE A 70 -7.47 19.62 -2.13
CA ILE A 70 -7.55 18.51 -1.18
C ILE A 70 -6.79 18.84 0.12
N ILE A 71 -5.56 19.35 0.01
CA ILE A 71 -4.75 19.74 1.17
C ILE A 71 -5.42 20.91 1.90
N GLY A 72 -5.87 21.94 1.20
CA GLY A 72 -6.53 23.10 1.80
C GLY A 72 -7.81 22.75 2.55
N LEU A 73 -8.67 21.93 1.95
CA LEU A 73 -9.89 21.41 2.59
C LEU A 73 -9.56 20.53 3.80
N GLY A 74 -8.52 19.69 3.70
CA GLY A 74 -8.05 18.86 4.81
C GLY A 74 -7.49 19.65 5.98
N LEU A 75 -6.76 20.74 5.72
CA LEU A 75 -6.24 21.64 6.76
C LEU A 75 -7.39 22.40 7.44
N LEU A 76 -8.37 22.89 6.67
CA LEU A 76 -9.56 23.55 7.22
C LEU A 76 -10.40 22.58 8.05
N SER A 77 -10.65 21.38 7.54
CA SER A 77 -11.35 20.30 8.25
C SER A 77 -10.61 19.95 9.56
N SER A 78 -9.28 19.79 9.51
CA SER A 78 -8.46 19.52 10.69
C SER A 78 -8.55 20.61 11.77
N ALA A 79 -8.58 21.88 11.37
CA ALA A 79 -8.65 23.00 12.29
C ALA A 79 -9.99 23.07 13.05
N LEU A 80 -11.07 22.54 12.46
CA LEU A 80 -12.42 22.54 13.01
C LEU A 80 -12.78 21.22 13.72
N ALA A 81 -11.88 20.24 13.68
CA ALA A 81 -12.14 18.91 14.23
C ALA A 81 -12.09 18.89 15.76
N HIS A 82 -12.75 17.91 16.38
CA HIS A 82 -12.78 17.76 17.84
C HIS A 82 -11.39 17.50 18.45
N GLN A 83 -10.54 16.76 17.73
CA GLN A 83 -9.15 16.45 18.08
C GLN A 83 -8.19 16.95 16.98
N PRO A 84 -7.92 18.27 16.87
CA PRO A 84 -7.18 18.85 15.76
C PRO A 84 -5.79 18.22 15.53
N LEU A 85 -5.10 17.86 16.61
CA LEU A 85 -3.77 17.26 16.51
C LEU A 85 -3.79 15.94 15.73
N TRP A 86 -4.76 15.05 16.00
CA TRP A 86 -4.89 13.78 15.30
C TRP A 86 -5.33 13.99 13.84
N ALA A 87 -6.16 15.01 13.59
CA ALA A 87 -6.51 15.39 12.22
C ALA A 87 -5.29 15.88 11.41
N PHE A 88 -4.50 16.81 11.96
CA PHE A 88 -3.27 17.25 11.33
C PHE A 88 -2.25 16.12 11.16
N THR A 89 -2.24 15.14 12.06
CA THR A 89 -1.40 13.94 11.96
C THR A 89 -1.76 13.12 10.72
N GLU A 90 -3.05 12.93 10.42
CA GLU A 90 -3.46 12.23 9.20
C GLU A 90 -3.21 13.04 7.92
N VAL A 91 -3.44 14.37 7.94
CA VAL A 91 -3.03 15.23 6.82
C VAL A 91 -1.53 15.09 6.55
N SER A 92 -0.73 15.07 7.61
CA SER A 92 0.72 14.95 7.52
C SER A 92 1.15 13.60 6.96
N LEU A 93 0.45 12.51 7.30
CA LEU A 93 0.67 11.20 6.67
C LEU A 93 0.47 11.26 5.15
N PHE A 94 -0.60 11.87 4.66
CA PHE A 94 -0.85 11.96 3.22
C PHE A 94 0.16 12.86 2.51
N ILE A 95 0.56 13.99 3.12
CA ILE A 95 1.64 14.84 2.59
C ILE A 95 2.96 14.05 2.50
N VAL A 96 3.33 13.32 3.55
CA VAL A 96 4.53 12.48 3.56
C VAL A 96 4.46 11.36 2.54
N CYS A 97 3.30 10.71 2.35
CA CYS A 97 3.12 9.74 1.27
C CYS A 97 3.30 10.40 -0.11
N GLY A 98 2.82 11.63 -0.30
CA GLY A 98 3.10 12.42 -1.50
C GLY A 98 4.59 12.72 -1.68
N ALA A 99 5.32 13.01 -0.59
CA ALA A 99 6.77 13.22 -0.62
C ALA A 99 7.53 11.95 -1.00
N ILE A 100 7.12 10.79 -0.50
CA ILE A 100 7.66 9.48 -0.89
C ILE A 100 7.40 9.22 -2.39
N ALA A 101 6.17 9.45 -2.86
CA ALA A 101 5.83 9.28 -4.27
C ALA A 101 6.67 10.20 -5.18
N LEU A 102 6.80 11.47 -4.81
CA LEU A 102 7.63 12.43 -5.53
C LEU A 102 9.11 12.05 -5.52
N ALA A 103 9.65 11.60 -4.38
CA ALA A 103 11.03 11.15 -4.25
C ALA A 103 11.33 9.97 -5.19
N PHE A 104 10.46 8.95 -5.24
CA PHE A 104 10.62 7.84 -6.19
C PHE A 104 10.46 8.29 -7.65
N ALA A 105 9.56 9.24 -7.92
CA ALA A 105 9.38 9.76 -9.27
C ALA A 105 10.64 10.49 -9.78
N LEU A 106 11.21 11.36 -8.94
CA LEU A 106 12.46 12.09 -9.22
C LEU A 106 13.65 11.14 -9.33
N LEU A 107 13.76 10.19 -8.40
CA LEU A 107 14.80 9.18 -8.41
C LEU A 107 14.79 8.42 -9.75
N ARG A 108 13.61 8.04 -10.25
CA ARG A 108 13.48 7.36 -11.53
C ARG A 108 13.75 8.25 -12.73
N ARG A 109 13.34 9.52 -12.71
CA ARG A 109 13.63 10.47 -13.79
C ARG A 109 15.13 10.75 -13.91
N HIS A 110 15.85 10.88 -12.80
CA HIS A 110 17.29 11.11 -12.79
C HIS A 110 18.12 9.84 -13.00
N GLY A 111 17.68 8.70 -12.46
CA GLY A 111 18.42 7.43 -12.49
C GLY A 111 18.24 6.60 -13.76
N GLY A 112 17.26 6.92 -14.60
CA GLY A 112 17.02 6.20 -15.86
C GLY A 112 16.49 4.77 -15.68
N GLU A 113 16.40 4.02 -16.78
CA GLU A 113 15.88 2.64 -16.82
C GLU A 113 16.57 1.65 -15.86
N PRO A 114 17.89 1.74 -15.57
CA PRO A 114 18.51 0.83 -14.62
C PRO A 114 17.84 0.79 -13.24
N LEU A 115 17.25 1.91 -12.80
CA LEU A 115 16.53 1.97 -11.53
C LEU A 115 15.29 1.07 -11.53
N ASP A 116 14.60 0.93 -12.67
CA ASP A 116 13.45 0.02 -12.76
C ASP A 116 13.86 -1.41 -12.41
N ARG A 117 15.04 -1.84 -12.89
CA ARG A 117 15.58 -3.18 -12.64
C ARG A 117 15.89 -3.37 -11.16
N VAL A 118 16.45 -2.35 -10.50
CA VAL A 118 16.73 -2.39 -9.06
C VAL A 118 15.45 -2.48 -8.25
N LEU A 119 14.44 -1.65 -8.55
CA LEU A 119 13.16 -1.68 -7.83
C LEU A 119 12.41 -2.99 -8.04
N VAL A 120 12.41 -3.55 -9.25
CA VAL A 120 11.85 -4.88 -9.53
C VAL A 120 12.60 -5.96 -8.76
N LEU A 121 13.94 -5.90 -8.72
CA LEU A 121 14.75 -6.84 -7.94
C LEU A 121 14.40 -6.76 -6.44
N VAL A 122 14.21 -5.55 -5.89
CA VAL A 122 13.78 -5.37 -4.50
C VAL A 122 12.42 -6.03 -4.26
N VAL A 123 11.43 -5.85 -5.16
CA VAL A 123 10.13 -6.52 -5.06
C VAL A 123 10.30 -8.05 -5.04
N VAL A 124 11.10 -8.59 -5.98
CA VAL A 124 11.39 -10.03 -6.07
C VAL A 124 12.05 -10.54 -4.78
N LEU A 125 13.05 -9.85 -4.26
CA LEU A 125 13.76 -10.22 -3.04
C LEU A 125 12.85 -10.18 -1.81
N LEU A 126 12.00 -9.15 -1.67
CA LEU A 126 11.02 -9.07 -0.58
C LEU A 126 10.04 -10.26 -0.63
N CYS A 127 9.50 -10.56 -1.81
CA CYS A 127 8.59 -11.69 -1.98
C CYS A 127 9.30 -13.02 -1.73
N LEU A 128 10.56 -13.17 -2.14
CA LEU A 128 11.38 -14.35 -1.88
C LEU A 128 11.62 -14.54 -0.38
N ILE A 129 12.05 -13.50 0.34
CA ILE A 129 12.26 -13.55 1.80
C ILE A 129 10.96 -13.95 2.50
N LYS A 130 9.84 -13.31 2.15
CA LYS A 130 8.53 -13.65 2.75
C LYS A 130 8.07 -15.07 2.40
N SER A 131 8.35 -15.54 1.20
CA SER A 131 8.07 -16.92 0.80
C SER A 131 8.89 -17.92 1.61
N ILE A 132 10.17 -17.66 1.82
CA ILE A 132 11.04 -18.48 2.68
C ILE A 132 10.54 -18.48 4.13
N GLN A 133 10.20 -17.30 4.68
CA GLN A 133 9.64 -17.19 6.03
C GLN A 133 8.36 -18.01 6.20
N TYR A 134 7.45 -17.93 5.22
CA TYR A 134 6.19 -18.67 5.23
C TYR A 134 6.43 -20.20 5.17
N LEU A 135 7.27 -20.65 4.24
CA LEU A 135 7.58 -22.08 4.09
C LEU A 135 8.31 -22.62 5.32
N HIS A 136 9.23 -21.85 5.90
CA HIS A 136 9.91 -22.19 7.13
C HIS A 136 8.94 -22.29 8.32
N ALA A 137 8.03 -21.33 8.48
CA ALA A 137 6.99 -21.40 9.50
C ALA A 137 6.08 -22.64 9.30
N GLY A 138 5.74 -22.96 8.06
CA GLY A 138 4.97 -24.16 7.73
C GLY A 138 5.70 -25.46 8.09
N LEU A 139 6.99 -25.55 7.78
CA LEU A 139 7.83 -26.67 8.18
C LEU A 139 7.86 -26.82 9.70
N LEU A 140 8.10 -25.73 10.44
CA LEU A 140 8.09 -25.75 11.91
C LEU A 140 6.75 -26.19 12.47
N ALA A 141 5.63 -25.69 11.92
CA ALA A 141 4.29 -26.08 12.36
C ALA A 141 4.09 -27.60 12.19
N ILE A 142 4.49 -28.16 11.05
CA ILE A 142 4.38 -29.60 10.77
C ILE A 142 5.30 -30.43 11.68
N THR A 143 6.54 -30.00 11.90
CA THR A 143 7.52 -30.76 12.71
C THR A 143 7.32 -30.60 14.22
N SER A 144 6.55 -29.61 14.67
CA SER A 144 6.31 -29.33 16.09
C SER A 144 5.49 -30.40 16.81
N GLY A 145 4.89 -31.35 16.09
CA GLY A 145 3.99 -32.36 16.64
C GLY A 145 2.61 -31.83 17.01
N GLN A 146 2.29 -30.57 16.67
CA GLN A 146 0.95 -30.03 16.81
C GLN A 146 -0.02 -30.73 15.85
N ARG A 147 -1.19 -31.11 16.36
CA ARG A 147 -2.26 -31.74 15.57
C ARG A 147 -3.14 -30.75 14.82
N LEU A 148 -3.00 -29.46 15.11
CA LEU A 148 -3.77 -28.39 14.47
C LEU A 148 -2.81 -27.41 13.81
N LEU A 149 -2.98 -27.19 12.52
CA LEU A 149 -2.25 -26.19 11.76
C LEU A 149 -3.18 -25.02 11.42
N ASP A 150 -2.82 -23.83 11.88
CA ASP A 150 -3.49 -22.58 11.48
C ASP A 150 -2.63 -21.82 10.44
N PRO A 151 -3.09 -21.72 9.18
CA PRO A 151 -2.39 -20.98 8.14
C PRO A 151 -2.16 -19.49 8.45
N ASP A 152 -2.97 -18.87 9.32
CA ASP A 152 -2.81 -17.46 9.67
C ASP A 152 -1.54 -17.22 10.48
N LEU A 153 -1.12 -18.19 11.30
CA LEU A 153 0.12 -18.11 12.09
C LEU A 153 1.38 -18.20 11.23
N LEU A 154 1.25 -18.66 9.99
CA LEU A 154 2.37 -18.72 9.03
C LEU A 154 2.68 -17.34 8.42
N LEU A 155 1.75 -16.39 8.51
CA LEU A 155 1.88 -15.03 7.97
C LEU A 155 2.59 -14.12 8.98
N SER A 156 3.91 -14.27 9.08
CA SER A 156 4.72 -13.46 10.01
C SER A 156 4.85 -11.99 9.58
N GLY A 157 5.14 -11.11 10.54
CA GLY A 157 5.55 -9.72 10.29
C GLY A 157 4.43 -8.73 9.96
N PHE A 158 3.16 -9.13 10.05
CA PHE A 158 2.02 -8.22 9.94
C PHE A 158 1.06 -8.45 11.10
N ALA A 159 0.54 -7.36 11.67
CA ALA A 159 -0.41 -7.42 12.78
C ALA A 159 -1.76 -8.07 12.40
N ASN A 160 -2.07 -8.14 11.10
CA ASN A 160 -3.26 -8.79 10.59
C ASN A 160 -3.00 -9.35 9.18
N LYS A 161 -3.57 -10.52 8.87
CA LYS A 161 -3.49 -11.13 7.53
C LYS A 161 -3.98 -10.21 6.41
N ARG A 162 -4.96 -9.33 6.69
CA ARG A 162 -5.44 -8.34 5.70
C ARG A 162 -4.33 -7.41 5.25
N PHE A 163 -3.47 -6.97 6.17
CA PHE A 163 -2.37 -6.06 5.85
C PHE A 163 -1.30 -6.77 5.01
N TYR A 164 -1.07 -8.06 5.28
CA TYR A 164 -0.27 -8.92 4.42
C TYR A 164 -0.88 -9.02 3.01
N GLY A 165 -2.20 -9.23 2.92
CA GLY A 165 -2.94 -9.26 1.65
C GLY A 165 -2.80 -7.97 0.85
N GLN A 166 -2.86 -6.80 1.51
CA GLN A 166 -2.64 -5.51 0.85
C GLN A 166 -1.25 -5.45 0.19
N PHE A 167 -0.20 -5.92 0.89
CA PHE A 167 1.14 -6.04 0.33
C PHE A 167 1.19 -7.03 -0.86
N GLN A 168 0.47 -8.15 -0.79
CA GLN A 168 0.36 -9.09 -1.90
C GLN A 168 -0.31 -8.46 -3.13
N THR A 169 -1.38 -7.69 -2.94
CA THR A 169 -2.09 -7.00 -4.03
C THR A 169 -1.17 -6.05 -4.78
N PHE A 170 -0.25 -5.37 -4.10
CA PHE A 170 0.73 -4.52 -4.77
C PHE A 170 1.79 -5.32 -5.55
N THR A 171 2.24 -6.45 -5.00
CA THR A 171 3.41 -7.18 -5.50
C THR A 171 3.09 -8.29 -6.52
N LEU A 172 1.94 -8.94 -6.42
CA LEU A 172 1.48 -9.98 -7.35
C LEU A 172 1.58 -9.51 -8.81
N PRO A 173 1.09 -8.30 -9.19
CA PRO A 173 1.23 -7.80 -10.56
C PRO A 173 2.66 -7.57 -11.02
N LEU A 174 3.53 -7.13 -10.11
CA LEU A 174 4.92 -6.76 -10.39
C LEU A 174 5.82 -7.99 -10.57
N LEU A 175 5.59 -9.07 -9.82
CA LEU A 175 6.32 -10.33 -9.95
C LEU A 175 6.14 -10.99 -11.33
N ALA A 176 5.08 -10.68 -12.07
CA ALA A 176 4.87 -11.19 -13.42
C ALA A 176 5.76 -10.51 -14.47
N LEU A 177 6.36 -9.34 -14.18
CA LEU A 177 7.11 -8.56 -15.16
C LEU A 177 8.29 -9.34 -15.80
N PRO A 178 9.16 -10.05 -15.06
CA PRO A 178 10.25 -10.81 -15.67
C PRO A 178 9.76 -11.93 -16.60
N LEU A 179 8.53 -12.43 -16.41
CA LEU A 179 7.92 -13.46 -17.28
C LEU A 179 7.45 -12.89 -18.62
N LEU A 180 7.21 -11.58 -18.69
CA LEU A 180 6.81 -10.87 -19.90
C LEU A 180 8.01 -10.43 -20.75
N LEU A 181 9.18 -10.26 -20.14
CA LEU A 181 10.38 -9.75 -20.81
C LEU A 181 11.00 -10.83 -21.74
N PRO A 182 11.29 -10.50 -23.01
CA PRO A 182 11.83 -11.46 -23.98
C PRO A 182 13.28 -11.88 -23.66
N GLY A 183 14.08 -11.00 -23.05
CA GLY A 183 15.51 -11.22 -22.77
C GLY A 183 15.83 -11.98 -21.48
N VAL A 184 14.83 -12.41 -20.71
CA VAL A 184 15.07 -13.16 -19.45
C VAL A 184 15.36 -14.63 -19.77
N SER A 185 16.46 -15.14 -19.23
CA SER A 185 16.88 -16.53 -19.43
C SER A 185 15.86 -17.53 -18.89
N ARG A 186 15.81 -18.73 -19.50
CA ARG A 186 14.90 -19.82 -19.06
C ARG A 186 15.00 -20.14 -17.55
N PRO A 187 16.19 -20.34 -16.94
CA PRO A 187 16.26 -20.66 -15.52
C PRO A 187 15.72 -19.53 -14.63
N VAL A 188 16.01 -18.27 -14.96
CA VAL A 188 15.46 -17.12 -14.21
C VAL A 188 13.95 -17.05 -14.36
N ARG A 189 13.41 -17.28 -15.57
CA ARG A 189 11.97 -17.32 -15.82
C ARG A 189 11.29 -18.42 -15.01
N SER A 190 11.87 -19.62 -14.95
CA SER A 190 11.35 -20.73 -14.14
C SER A 190 11.40 -20.41 -12.64
N ALA A 191 12.48 -19.79 -12.15
CA ALA A 191 12.59 -19.41 -10.75
C ALA A 191 11.55 -18.33 -10.36
N VAL A 192 11.36 -17.32 -11.21
CA VAL A 192 10.33 -16.29 -10.99
C VAL A 192 8.92 -16.88 -11.05
N LEU A 193 8.66 -17.83 -11.97
CA LEU A 193 7.38 -18.52 -12.03
C LEU A 193 7.13 -19.36 -10.76
N ALA A 194 8.13 -20.10 -10.29
CA ALA A 194 8.04 -20.85 -9.05
C ALA A 194 7.76 -19.93 -7.85
N LEU A 195 8.47 -18.79 -7.76
CA LEU A 195 8.20 -17.78 -6.75
C LEU A 195 6.76 -17.24 -6.86
N LEU A 196 6.26 -16.95 -8.07
CA LEU A 196 4.90 -16.46 -8.27
C LEU A 196 3.85 -17.51 -7.88
N CYS A 197 4.09 -18.80 -8.15
CA CYS A 197 3.25 -19.91 -7.68
C CYS A 197 3.21 -19.98 -6.14
N VAL A 198 4.37 -19.85 -5.48
CA VAL A 198 4.45 -19.79 -4.01
C VAL A 198 3.76 -18.54 -3.48
N TRP A 199 3.88 -17.40 -4.16
CA TRP A 199 3.20 -16.17 -3.77
C TRP A 199 1.67 -16.28 -3.86
N TRP A 200 1.17 -16.96 -4.89
CA TRP A 200 -0.25 -17.32 -5.00
C TRP A 200 -0.68 -18.34 -3.94
N LEU A 201 0.14 -19.36 -3.64
CA LEU A 201 -0.09 -20.28 -2.52
C LEU A 201 -0.34 -19.50 -1.21
N ILE A 202 0.51 -18.50 -0.91
CA ILE A 202 0.38 -17.67 0.29
C ILE A 202 -0.90 -16.81 0.24
N ALA A 203 -1.26 -16.28 -0.94
CA ALA A 203 -2.50 -15.52 -1.10
C ALA A 203 -3.76 -16.38 -0.89
N ILE A 204 -3.72 -17.63 -1.37
CA ILE A 204 -4.77 -18.63 -1.20
C ILE A 204 -4.89 -19.00 0.28
N SER A 205 -3.78 -19.35 0.94
CA SER A 205 -3.79 -19.73 2.35
C SER A 205 -4.22 -18.58 3.26
N GLY A 206 -3.75 -17.36 2.98
CA GLY A 206 -4.12 -16.15 3.74
C GLY A 206 -5.58 -15.73 3.57
N GLY A 207 -6.27 -16.20 2.53
CA GLY A 207 -7.73 -16.01 2.36
C GLY A 207 -8.16 -14.53 2.31
N THR A 208 -7.28 -13.64 1.87
CA THR A 208 -7.55 -12.19 1.87
C THR A 208 -8.49 -11.82 0.72
N ARG A 209 -9.80 -11.81 0.99
CA ARG A 209 -10.86 -11.52 -0.02
C ARG A 209 -10.64 -10.22 -0.81
N GLY A 210 -10.05 -9.20 -0.18
CA GLY A 210 -9.70 -7.95 -0.86
C GLY A 210 -8.69 -8.14 -1.99
N THR A 211 -7.68 -8.99 -1.80
CA THR A 211 -6.68 -9.36 -2.82
C THR A 211 -7.33 -10.06 -4.00
N TRP A 212 -8.23 -11.01 -3.74
CA TRP A 212 -8.97 -11.71 -4.80
C TRP A 212 -9.80 -10.75 -5.66
N LEU A 213 -10.57 -9.86 -5.01
CA LEU A 213 -11.36 -8.85 -5.70
C LEU A 213 -10.47 -7.91 -6.52
N GLY A 214 -9.36 -7.45 -5.94
CA GLY A 214 -8.41 -6.57 -6.61
C GLY A 214 -7.74 -7.21 -7.82
N MET A 215 -7.26 -8.45 -7.68
CA MET A 215 -6.64 -9.18 -8.79
C MET A 215 -7.64 -9.53 -9.88
N ALA A 216 -8.89 -9.88 -9.54
CA ALA A 216 -9.94 -10.12 -10.53
C ALA A 216 -10.28 -8.85 -11.34
N MET A 217 -10.40 -7.70 -10.67
CA MET A 217 -10.65 -6.42 -11.35
C MET A 217 -9.46 -6.01 -12.24
N ALA A 218 -8.23 -6.11 -11.73
CA ALA A 218 -7.02 -5.83 -12.51
C ALA A 218 -6.93 -6.72 -13.75
N SER A 219 -7.22 -8.01 -13.61
CA SER A 219 -7.30 -8.97 -14.71
C SER A 219 -8.35 -8.60 -15.76
N GLY A 220 -9.57 -8.27 -15.33
CA GLY A 220 -10.65 -7.87 -16.24
C GLY A 220 -10.31 -6.61 -17.03
N VAL A 221 -9.80 -5.58 -16.34
CA VAL A 221 -9.38 -4.33 -16.98
C VAL A 221 -8.22 -4.57 -17.94
N LEU A 222 -7.14 -5.23 -17.50
CA LEU A 222 -5.97 -5.42 -18.38
C LEU A 222 -6.26 -6.32 -19.59
N ALA A 223 -7.12 -7.33 -19.45
CA ALA A 223 -7.49 -8.22 -20.57
C ALA A 223 -8.07 -7.46 -21.76
N VAL A 224 -8.84 -6.40 -21.49
CA VAL A 224 -9.47 -5.55 -22.53
C VAL A 224 -8.55 -4.45 -23.07
N LEU A 225 -7.40 -4.18 -22.43
CA LEU A 225 -6.48 -3.12 -22.87
C LEU A 225 -5.52 -3.53 -23.98
N GLY A 226 -5.22 -4.82 -24.13
CA GLY A 226 -4.33 -5.27 -25.21
C GLY A 226 -3.74 -6.67 -25.04
N PRO A 227 -2.94 -7.14 -26.00
CA PRO A 227 -2.34 -8.47 -25.98
C PRO A 227 -1.39 -8.67 -24.80
N TRP A 228 -0.64 -7.64 -24.40
CA TRP A 228 0.25 -7.72 -23.22
C TRP A 228 -0.51 -7.85 -21.91
N GLY A 229 -1.68 -7.21 -21.78
CA GLY A 229 -2.57 -7.40 -20.64
C GLY A 229 -3.13 -8.83 -20.57
N ARG A 230 -3.53 -9.41 -21.71
CA ARG A 230 -3.93 -10.83 -21.80
C ARG A 230 -2.78 -11.78 -21.48
N ARG A 231 -1.55 -11.46 -21.92
CA ARG A 231 -0.36 -12.27 -21.61
C ARG A 231 0.02 -12.19 -20.14
N TRP A 232 -0.08 -11.01 -19.53
CA TRP A 232 0.07 -10.84 -18.08
C TRP A 232 -0.96 -11.69 -17.34
N LEU A 233 -2.22 -11.64 -17.76
CA LEU A 233 -3.30 -12.44 -17.21
C LEU A 233 -3.00 -13.95 -17.33
N ALA A 234 -2.52 -14.41 -18.48
CA ALA A 234 -2.15 -15.81 -18.68
C ALA A 234 -1.07 -16.28 -17.69
N TRP A 235 -0.04 -15.47 -17.44
CA TRP A 235 0.98 -15.80 -16.43
C TRP A 235 0.42 -15.82 -15.01
N GLN A 236 -0.49 -14.89 -14.67
CA GLN A 236 -1.16 -14.92 -13.38
C GLN A 236 -2.03 -16.16 -13.21
N TRP A 237 -2.74 -16.59 -14.27
CA TRP A 237 -3.52 -17.83 -14.25
C TRP A 237 -2.65 -19.07 -14.07
N VAL A 238 -1.56 -19.19 -14.84
CA VAL A 238 -0.63 -20.32 -14.70
C VAL A 238 -0.10 -20.39 -13.26
N ALA A 239 0.30 -19.24 -12.70
CA ALA A 239 0.82 -19.21 -11.34
C ALA A 239 -0.26 -19.44 -10.28
N LEU A 240 -1.49 -18.97 -10.49
CA LEU A 240 -2.64 -19.28 -9.63
C LEU A 240 -2.92 -20.78 -9.62
N CYS A 241 -2.97 -21.44 -10.78
CA CYS A 241 -3.12 -22.89 -10.88
C CYS A 241 -1.96 -23.61 -10.17
N GLY A 242 -0.72 -23.14 -10.34
CA GLY A 242 0.43 -23.64 -9.61
C GLY A 242 0.31 -23.47 -8.10
N GLY A 243 -0.15 -22.30 -7.63
CA GLY A 243 -0.40 -22.02 -6.22
C GLY A 243 -1.50 -22.90 -5.62
N LEU A 244 -2.59 -23.15 -6.36
CA LEU A 244 -3.66 -24.07 -5.96
C LEU A 244 -3.15 -25.51 -5.86
N LEU A 245 -2.35 -25.96 -6.82
CA LEU A 245 -1.72 -27.28 -6.78
C LEU A 245 -0.82 -27.41 -5.55
N LEU A 246 0.04 -26.42 -5.28
CA LEU A 246 0.89 -26.39 -4.09
C LEU A 246 0.07 -26.38 -2.80
N TYR A 247 -1.03 -25.63 -2.76
CA TYR A 247 -1.92 -25.57 -1.59
C TYR A 247 -2.52 -26.94 -1.31
N TRP A 248 -3.05 -27.60 -2.33
CA TRP A 248 -3.62 -28.94 -2.22
C TRP A 248 -2.57 -29.96 -1.77
N LEU A 249 -1.38 -29.95 -2.37
CA LEU A 249 -0.29 -30.86 -1.99
C LEU A 249 0.13 -30.68 -0.52
N LEU A 250 0.26 -29.43 -0.06
CA LEU A 250 0.74 -29.14 1.29
C LEU A 250 -0.37 -29.34 2.35
N PHE A 251 -1.50 -28.66 2.20
CA PHE A 251 -2.52 -28.57 3.24
C PHE A 251 -3.56 -29.68 3.19
N THR A 252 -3.64 -30.43 2.09
CA THR A 252 -4.57 -31.57 1.97
C THR A 252 -3.82 -32.89 1.96
N VAL A 253 -2.88 -33.09 1.03
CA VAL A 253 -2.19 -34.38 0.88
C VAL A 253 -1.18 -34.62 2.00
N LEU A 254 -0.20 -33.73 2.17
CA LEU A 254 0.87 -33.91 3.16
C LEU A 254 0.34 -33.87 4.58
N VAL A 255 -0.39 -32.81 4.93
CA VAL A 255 -0.96 -32.60 6.27
C VAL A 255 -1.97 -33.71 6.62
N GLY A 256 -2.79 -34.15 5.66
CA GLY A 256 -3.71 -35.28 5.84
C GLY A 256 -2.99 -36.62 6.03
N TYR A 257 -1.93 -36.88 5.26
CA TYR A 257 -1.06 -38.07 5.46
C TYR A 257 -0.43 -38.10 6.85
N LEU A 258 -0.09 -36.91 7.40
CA LEU A 258 0.48 -36.77 8.74
C LEU A 258 -0.58 -36.77 9.86
N GLY A 259 -1.88 -36.87 9.53
CA GLY A 259 -2.96 -36.85 10.50
C GLY A 259 -3.12 -35.51 11.24
N ILE A 260 -2.69 -34.40 10.61
CA ILE A 260 -2.81 -33.05 11.14
C ILE A 260 -4.10 -32.42 10.57
N GLU A 261 -4.89 -31.77 11.41
CA GLU A 261 -6.07 -31.02 11.00
C GLU A 261 -5.69 -29.57 10.63
N VAL A 262 -6.29 -29.02 9.58
CA VAL A 262 -6.12 -27.62 9.21
C VAL A 262 -7.31 -26.82 9.75
N SER A 263 -7.06 -25.85 10.62
CA SER A 263 -8.11 -24.92 11.05
C SER A 263 -8.37 -23.88 9.97
N GLN A 264 -9.64 -23.48 9.81
CA GLN A 264 -10.06 -22.45 8.87
C GLN A 264 -9.47 -22.68 7.46
N ALA A 265 -9.78 -23.81 6.84
CA ALA A 265 -9.27 -24.10 5.50
C ALA A 265 -9.70 -23.01 4.51
N ALA A 266 -9.01 -22.87 3.37
CA ALA A 266 -9.32 -21.82 2.40
C ALA A 266 -10.78 -21.89 1.91
N ALA A 267 -11.37 -23.09 1.86
CA ALA A 267 -12.77 -23.31 1.53
C ALA A 267 -13.73 -22.72 2.57
N ASP A 268 -13.43 -22.85 3.87
CA ASP A 268 -14.26 -22.33 4.97
C ASP A 268 -14.31 -20.79 5.00
N ARG A 269 -13.36 -20.15 4.30
CA ARG A 269 -13.23 -18.68 4.21
C ARG A 269 -14.03 -18.08 3.07
N LEU A 270 -14.63 -18.89 2.19
CA LEU A 270 -15.53 -18.45 1.11
C LEU A 270 -16.89 -18.03 1.69
N THR A 271 -16.98 -16.79 2.18
CA THR A 271 -18.23 -16.25 2.72
C THR A 271 -18.67 -14.99 1.96
N THR A 272 -19.97 -14.90 1.68
CA THR A 272 -20.64 -13.70 1.12
C THR A 272 -20.97 -12.66 2.17
N SER A 273 -20.65 -12.91 3.45
CA SER A 273 -20.95 -12.01 4.55
C SER A 273 -20.14 -10.71 4.46
N LEU A 274 -20.77 -9.61 4.88
CA LEU A 274 -20.11 -8.30 5.05
C LEU A 274 -19.01 -8.32 6.13
N SER A 275 -18.93 -9.37 6.95
CA SER A 275 -17.96 -9.57 8.03
C SER A 275 -17.90 -8.40 9.02
N GLY A 276 -19.07 -7.99 9.50
CA GLY A 276 -19.21 -6.91 10.47
C GLY A 276 -19.04 -5.50 9.89
N ARG A 277 -18.93 -5.33 8.56
CA ARG A 277 -18.76 -4.01 7.93
C ARG A 277 -20.02 -3.14 7.92
N GLY A 278 -21.21 -3.73 7.99
CA GLY A 278 -22.48 -2.98 7.93
C GLY A 278 -22.57 -1.84 8.95
N PRO A 279 -22.35 -2.09 10.26
CA PRO A 279 -22.39 -1.05 11.28
C PRO A 279 -21.36 0.07 11.06
N ILE A 280 -20.11 -0.26 10.69
CA ILE A 280 -19.08 0.77 10.46
C ILE A 280 -19.32 1.56 9.17
N TRP A 281 -19.95 0.98 8.15
CA TRP A 281 -20.38 1.71 6.96
C TRP A 281 -21.53 2.65 7.28
N TRP A 282 -22.48 2.20 8.10
CA TRP A 282 -23.59 3.03 8.55
C TRP A 282 -23.11 4.19 9.41
N GLN A 283 -22.14 3.97 10.30
CA GLN A 283 -21.50 5.03 11.07
C GLN A 283 -20.84 6.07 10.14
N ALA A 284 -20.05 5.64 9.14
CA ALA A 284 -19.41 6.56 8.20
C ALA A 284 -20.45 7.33 7.37
N TRP A 285 -21.55 6.67 7.00
CA TRP A 285 -22.66 7.31 6.31
C TRP A 285 -23.33 8.39 7.17
N HIS A 286 -23.60 8.12 8.45
CA HIS A 286 -24.13 9.14 9.36
C HIS A 286 -23.19 10.32 9.53
N MET A 287 -21.89 10.06 9.72
CA MET A 287 -20.89 11.11 9.78
C MET A 287 -20.89 11.99 8.52
N LEU A 288 -21.02 11.36 7.34
CA LEU A 288 -21.10 12.06 6.07
C LEU A 288 -22.36 12.94 5.97
N VAL A 289 -23.52 12.43 6.38
CA VAL A 289 -24.79 13.16 6.32
C VAL A 289 -24.79 14.35 7.27
N GLU A 290 -24.18 14.21 8.45
CA GLU A 290 -24.13 15.26 9.47
C GLU A 290 -23.18 16.40 9.07
N HIS A 291 -22.00 16.08 8.52
CA HIS A 291 -20.98 17.07 8.13
C HIS A 291 -20.53 16.89 6.66
N PRO A 292 -21.41 17.11 5.66
CA PRO A 292 -21.13 16.74 4.26
C PRO A 292 -20.03 17.58 3.60
N TRP A 293 -19.76 18.79 4.08
CA TRP A 293 -18.85 19.73 3.42
C TRP A 293 -17.38 19.53 3.80
N LEU A 294 -17.09 19.42 5.08
CA LEU A 294 -15.71 19.30 5.58
C LEU A 294 -15.46 17.96 6.31
N GLY A 295 -16.49 17.16 6.55
CA GLY A 295 -16.39 15.96 7.39
C GLY A 295 -16.14 16.30 8.86
N PHE A 296 -15.93 15.25 9.66
CA PHE A 296 -15.62 15.36 11.09
C PHE A 296 -14.17 15.76 11.40
N GLY A 297 -13.30 15.77 10.38
CA GLY A 297 -11.87 15.87 10.54
C GLY A 297 -11.18 14.57 10.09
N PRO A 298 -10.02 14.67 9.42
CA PRO A 298 -9.14 13.52 9.18
C PRO A 298 -8.96 12.69 10.47
N MET A 299 -8.95 11.37 10.36
CA MET A 299 -8.86 10.40 11.48
C MET A 299 -10.08 10.29 12.40
N HIS A 300 -11.11 11.12 12.26
CA HIS A 300 -12.18 11.22 13.26
C HIS A 300 -13.22 10.11 13.23
N PHE A 301 -13.18 9.18 12.26
CA PHE A 301 -13.93 7.92 12.44
C PHE A 301 -13.44 7.20 13.71
N ALA A 302 -12.16 7.33 14.05
CA ALA A 302 -11.56 6.75 15.24
C ALA A 302 -11.85 7.53 16.54
N ASP A 303 -12.48 8.70 16.44
CA ASP A 303 -12.95 9.49 17.59
C ASP A 303 -14.36 9.07 18.03
N ILE A 304 -15.08 8.35 17.18
CA ILE A 304 -16.42 7.83 17.48
C ILE A 304 -16.31 6.34 17.82
N ALA A 305 -16.45 6.04 19.10
CA ALA A 305 -16.22 4.71 19.65
C ALA A 305 -17.20 3.67 19.06
N ASN A 306 -16.65 2.56 18.58
CA ASN A 306 -17.38 1.35 18.21
C ASN A 306 -16.51 0.12 18.49
N ASN A 307 -17.12 -1.06 18.58
CA ASN A 307 -16.41 -2.29 18.95
C ASN A 307 -15.81 -3.03 17.75
N ILE A 308 -15.89 -2.46 16.54
CA ILE A 308 -15.56 -3.16 15.29
C ILE A 308 -14.21 -2.70 14.72
N ALA A 309 -14.06 -1.40 14.44
CA ALA A 309 -12.87 -0.85 13.79
C ALA A 309 -12.74 0.67 13.97
N ALA A 310 -11.51 1.19 13.83
CA ALA A 310 -11.22 2.63 13.85
C ALA A 310 -11.35 3.29 12.45
N HIS A 311 -11.86 2.58 11.45
CA HIS A 311 -12.13 3.08 10.10
C HIS A 311 -13.16 2.17 9.39
N PRO A 312 -13.90 2.65 8.36
CA PRO A 312 -15.02 1.90 7.78
C PRO A 312 -14.62 0.81 6.78
N HIS A 313 -13.33 0.57 6.52
CA HIS A 313 -12.84 -0.39 5.53
C HIS A 313 -13.36 -0.12 4.10
N GLN A 314 -13.66 1.14 3.76
CA GLN A 314 -14.10 1.58 2.45
C GLN A 314 -13.57 3.00 2.25
N ALA A 315 -12.63 3.18 1.33
CA ALA A 315 -11.84 4.42 1.21
C ALA A 315 -12.68 5.65 0.83
N ILE A 316 -13.71 5.52 0.00
CA ILE A 316 -14.61 6.62 -0.38
C ILE A 316 -15.45 7.08 0.82
N LEU A 317 -16.08 6.15 1.54
CA LEU A 317 -16.87 6.45 2.74
C LEU A 317 -15.99 7.09 3.80
N GLN A 318 -14.81 6.51 4.03
CA GLN A 318 -13.84 7.07 4.98
C GLN A 318 -13.46 8.50 4.62
N TRP A 319 -13.04 8.72 3.37
CA TRP A 319 -12.62 10.04 2.92
C TRP A 319 -13.76 11.05 2.98
N ALA A 320 -14.96 10.66 2.54
CA ALA A 320 -16.12 11.54 2.56
C ALA A 320 -16.55 11.89 3.99
N SER A 321 -16.59 10.93 4.90
CA SER A 321 -17.00 11.16 6.30
C SER A 321 -16.02 12.03 7.09
N GLU A 322 -14.72 11.91 6.79
CA GLU A 322 -13.66 12.59 7.56
C GLU A 322 -13.19 13.89 6.90
N TRP A 323 -13.12 13.95 5.56
CA TRP A 323 -12.59 15.09 4.80
C TRP A 323 -13.67 15.87 4.02
N GLY A 324 -14.91 15.38 4.02
CA GLY A 324 -16.04 15.99 3.31
C GLY A 324 -16.17 15.59 1.84
N MET A 325 -17.38 15.73 1.30
CA MET A 325 -17.73 15.41 -0.09
C MET A 325 -16.92 16.19 -1.14
N PRO A 326 -16.68 17.51 -1.00
CA PRO A 326 -15.87 18.25 -1.98
C PRO A 326 -14.46 17.66 -2.13
N SER A 327 -13.80 17.32 -1.01
CA SER A 327 -12.48 16.68 -1.02
C SER A 327 -12.54 15.29 -1.65
N ALA A 328 -13.53 14.47 -1.28
CA ALA A 328 -13.73 13.14 -1.85
C ALA A 328 -13.95 13.17 -3.37
N LEU A 329 -14.73 14.13 -3.87
CA LEU A 329 -14.94 14.33 -5.31
C LEU A 329 -13.66 14.75 -6.02
N CYS A 330 -12.86 15.66 -5.44
CA CYS A 330 -11.55 16.01 -5.98
C CYS A 330 -10.64 14.78 -6.10
N VAL A 331 -10.54 13.95 -5.06
CA VAL A 331 -9.75 12.71 -5.08
C VAL A 331 -10.26 11.76 -6.16
N ALA A 332 -11.57 11.53 -6.25
CA ALA A 332 -12.18 10.65 -7.25
C ALA A 332 -11.91 11.12 -8.68
N ILE A 333 -12.03 12.43 -8.94
CA ILE A 333 -11.75 13.03 -10.26
C ILE A 333 -10.27 12.87 -10.62
N LEU A 334 -9.35 13.11 -9.69
CA LEU A 334 -7.91 12.95 -9.94
C LEU A 334 -7.55 11.48 -10.19
N ALA A 335 -8.08 10.56 -9.39
CA ALA A 335 -7.88 9.12 -9.57
C ALA A 335 -8.43 8.63 -10.92
N TRP A 336 -9.61 9.10 -11.31
CA TRP A 336 -10.20 8.83 -12.63
C TRP A 336 -9.32 9.36 -13.76
N ARG A 337 -8.92 10.65 -13.71
CA ARG A 337 -8.06 11.27 -14.73
C ARG A 337 -6.73 10.54 -14.89
N ALA A 338 -6.08 10.21 -13.78
CA ALA A 338 -4.81 9.47 -13.79
C ALA A 338 -4.98 8.08 -14.41
N SER A 339 -6.02 7.35 -14.00
CA SER A 339 -6.32 6.01 -14.53
C SER A 339 -6.64 6.06 -16.02
N TRP A 340 -7.43 7.04 -16.46
CA TRP A 340 -7.79 7.23 -17.86
C TRP A 340 -6.58 7.58 -18.73
N ALA A 341 -5.69 8.45 -18.23
CA ALA A 341 -4.44 8.76 -18.90
C ALA A 341 -3.56 7.50 -19.08
N THR A 342 -3.46 6.66 -18.05
CA THR A 342 -2.72 5.39 -18.15
C THR A 342 -3.38 4.42 -19.13
N VAL A 343 -4.71 4.31 -19.14
CA VAL A 343 -5.46 3.52 -20.13
C VAL A 343 -5.17 4.01 -21.56
N GLY A 344 -5.18 5.32 -21.79
CA GLY A 344 -4.84 5.91 -23.09
C GLY A 344 -3.44 5.48 -23.56
N VAL A 345 -2.43 5.66 -22.70
CA VAL A 345 -1.04 5.26 -23.02
C VAL A 345 -0.91 3.77 -23.29
N LEU A 346 -1.55 2.92 -22.49
CA LEU A 346 -1.48 1.47 -22.66
C LEU A 346 -2.16 1.01 -23.96
N ARG A 347 -3.25 1.66 -24.37
CA ARG A 347 -3.93 1.38 -25.66
C ARG A 347 -3.11 1.85 -26.85
N GLU A 348 -2.60 3.08 -26.81
CA GLU A 348 -1.74 3.63 -27.85
C GLU A 348 -0.47 2.78 -28.05
N ARG A 349 0.06 2.21 -26.97
CA ARG A 349 1.26 1.38 -27.00
C ARG A 349 1.00 -0.12 -26.98
N ALA A 350 -0.23 -0.57 -27.24
CA ALA A 350 -0.62 -1.97 -27.10
C ALA A 350 0.20 -2.94 -27.99
N GLN A 351 0.74 -2.44 -29.11
CA GLN A 351 1.56 -3.21 -30.05
C GLN A 351 3.07 -3.13 -29.76
N PHE A 352 3.52 -2.16 -28.95
CA PHE A 352 4.93 -1.96 -28.62
C PHE A 352 5.26 -2.61 -27.28
N ALA A 353 6.42 -3.26 -27.19
CA ALA A 353 6.81 -4.08 -26.05
C ALA A 353 8.11 -3.60 -25.40
N THR A 354 8.20 -2.32 -25.08
CA THR A 354 9.36 -1.83 -24.32
C THR A 354 9.26 -2.29 -22.86
N CYS A 355 10.41 -2.42 -22.17
CA CYS A 355 10.44 -2.75 -20.75
C CYS A 355 9.56 -1.80 -19.91
N ALA A 356 9.60 -0.50 -20.23
CA ALA A 356 8.79 0.53 -19.58
C ALA A 356 7.28 0.34 -19.80
N ASP A 357 6.85 -0.13 -20.98
CA ASP A 357 5.43 -0.36 -21.28
C ASP A 357 4.88 -1.58 -20.54
N LEU A 358 5.67 -2.65 -20.44
CA LEU A 358 5.32 -3.83 -19.65
C LEU A 358 5.30 -3.52 -18.15
N LEU A 359 6.28 -2.76 -17.66
CA LEU A 359 6.33 -2.29 -16.28
C LEU A 359 5.12 -1.39 -15.95
N ARG A 360 4.75 -0.46 -16.85
CA ARG A 360 3.54 0.36 -16.71
C ARG A 360 2.29 -0.50 -16.59
N THR A 361 2.19 -1.58 -17.35
CA THR A 361 1.08 -2.55 -17.26
C THR A 361 1.01 -3.19 -15.88
N CYS A 362 2.14 -3.68 -15.35
CA CYS A 362 2.22 -4.30 -14.02
C CYS A 362 1.91 -3.30 -12.89
N LEU A 363 2.45 -2.08 -12.96
CA LEU A 363 2.18 -1.01 -11.99
C LEU A 363 0.71 -0.59 -12.03
N PHE A 364 0.09 -0.54 -13.21
CA PHE A 364 -1.31 -0.19 -13.33
C PHE A 364 -2.23 -1.29 -12.78
N ALA A 365 -1.91 -2.57 -13.00
CA ALA A 365 -2.62 -3.67 -12.33
C ALA A 365 -2.49 -3.60 -10.80
N SER A 366 -1.30 -3.28 -10.30
CA SER A 366 -1.04 -3.05 -8.87
C SER A 366 -1.93 -1.93 -8.31
N LEU A 367 -2.04 -0.82 -9.03
CA LEU A 367 -2.90 0.31 -8.65
C LEU A 367 -4.39 -0.04 -8.69
N ILE A 368 -4.87 -0.70 -9.76
CA ILE A 368 -6.27 -1.16 -9.86
C ILE A 368 -6.59 -2.11 -8.71
N GLY A 369 -5.71 -3.07 -8.45
CA GLY A 369 -5.87 -4.03 -7.36
C GLY A 369 -6.01 -3.33 -6.01
N ALA A 370 -5.11 -2.38 -5.71
CA ALA A 370 -5.12 -1.64 -4.46
C ALA A 370 -6.36 -0.72 -4.33
N LEU A 371 -6.75 -0.01 -5.38
CA LEU A 371 -7.95 0.83 -5.39
C LEU A 371 -9.23 0.00 -5.21
N THR A 372 -9.28 -1.18 -5.81
CA THR A 372 -10.42 -2.09 -5.65
C THR A 372 -10.45 -2.69 -4.25
N GLN A 373 -9.31 -3.13 -3.72
CA GLN A 373 -9.21 -3.65 -2.36
C GLN A 373 -9.55 -2.58 -1.31
N SER A 374 -9.25 -1.31 -1.56
CA SER A 374 -9.56 -0.21 -0.64
C SER A 374 -11.07 0.03 -0.45
N MET A 375 -11.92 -0.56 -1.30
CA MET A 375 -13.37 -0.56 -1.13
C MET A 375 -13.87 -1.58 -0.09
N VAL A 376 -13.01 -2.48 0.38
CA VAL A 376 -13.38 -3.53 1.34
C VAL A 376 -12.35 -3.71 2.46
N ASP A 377 -11.31 -2.89 2.49
CA ASP A 377 -10.18 -3.00 3.42
C ASP A 377 -9.48 -1.65 3.66
N GLY A 378 -8.67 -1.57 4.72
CA GLY A 378 -7.98 -0.35 5.18
C GLY A 378 -6.74 0.08 4.39
N VAL A 379 -6.73 -0.07 3.06
CA VAL A 379 -5.53 0.18 2.21
C VAL A 379 -4.98 1.60 2.37
N ILE A 380 -5.85 2.60 2.53
CA ILE A 380 -5.41 4.00 2.69
C ILE A 380 -5.03 4.36 4.12
N VAL A 381 -5.11 3.41 5.07
CA VAL A 381 -4.82 3.63 6.50
C VAL A 381 -3.52 2.95 6.91
N MET A 382 -3.28 1.72 6.43
CA MET A 382 -2.15 0.92 6.92
C MET A 382 -0.80 1.48 6.46
N PRO A 383 0.22 1.50 7.32
CA PRO A 383 1.50 2.13 6.99
C PRO A 383 2.17 1.52 5.75
N ASN A 384 2.23 0.18 5.70
CA ASN A 384 2.87 -0.52 4.59
C ASN A 384 2.11 -0.28 3.27
N SER A 385 0.78 -0.38 3.25
CA SER A 385 0.01 -0.14 2.03
C SER A 385 0.08 1.30 1.55
N GLN A 386 0.15 2.28 2.45
CA GLN A 386 0.37 3.68 2.11
C GLN A 386 1.74 3.91 1.45
N VAL A 387 2.81 3.30 1.98
CA VAL A 387 4.16 3.35 1.38
C VAL A 387 4.18 2.69 -0.01
N TRP A 388 3.56 1.52 -0.15
CA TRP A 388 3.48 0.83 -1.43
C TRP A 388 2.65 1.59 -2.47
N LEU A 389 1.55 2.20 -2.05
CA LEU A 389 0.76 3.07 -2.91
C LEU A 389 1.59 4.27 -3.38
N ALA A 390 2.31 4.93 -2.47
CA ALA A 390 3.18 6.05 -2.80
C ALA A 390 4.29 5.64 -3.79
N LEU A 391 4.95 4.49 -3.56
CA LEU A 391 5.96 3.94 -4.45
C LEU A 391 5.38 3.66 -5.84
N VAL A 392 4.25 2.94 -5.94
CA VAL A 392 3.63 2.58 -7.22
C VAL A 392 3.16 3.82 -7.97
N VAL A 393 2.52 4.78 -7.30
CA VAL A 393 2.08 6.04 -7.89
C VAL A 393 3.28 6.86 -8.38
N GLY A 394 4.30 7.04 -7.53
CA GLY A 394 5.53 7.76 -7.90
C GLY A 394 6.26 7.14 -9.08
N TRP A 395 6.36 5.82 -9.09
CA TRP A 395 6.97 5.07 -10.18
C TRP A 395 6.18 5.21 -11.48
N LEU A 396 4.85 5.08 -11.42
CA LEU A 396 3.97 5.26 -12.57
C LEU A 396 4.03 6.71 -13.10
N MET A 397 4.07 7.71 -12.22
CA MET A 397 4.24 9.12 -12.58
C MET A 397 5.56 9.39 -13.31
N ALA A 398 6.67 8.73 -12.92
CA ALA A 398 7.93 8.84 -13.63
C ALA A 398 7.87 8.27 -15.04
N LEU A 399 7.11 7.19 -15.24
CA LEU A 399 6.92 6.59 -16.56
C LEU A 399 5.97 7.41 -17.45
N HIS A 400 5.09 8.24 -16.89
CA HIS A 400 4.20 9.14 -17.63
C HIS A 400 4.84 10.51 -17.89
N ALA A 401 6.08 10.53 -18.41
CA ALA A 401 6.68 11.78 -18.87
C ALA A 401 5.79 12.42 -19.95
N TRP A 402 5.21 13.58 -19.62
CA TRP A 402 4.30 14.30 -20.49
C TRP A 402 5.04 14.68 -21.77
N ARG A 403 4.47 14.40 -22.95
CA ARG A 403 5.03 14.84 -24.24
C ARG A 403 4.88 16.35 -24.48
N THR A 404 4.45 17.12 -23.48
CA THR A 404 4.36 18.58 -23.56
C THR A 404 5.74 19.19 -23.39
N PRO A 405 6.07 20.29 -24.10
CA PRO A 405 7.33 21.01 -23.92
C PRO A 405 7.56 21.32 -22.45
N ALA A 406 8.82 21.25 -22.00
CA ALA A 406 9.21 21.43 -20.62
C ALA A 406 8.60 22.71 -20.05
N THR A 407 7.49 22.59 -19.34
CA THR A 407 6.89 23.74 -18.68
C THR A 407 7.78 24.10 -17.50
N PRO A 408 8.21 25.37 -17.37
CA PRO A 408 9.11 25.75 -16.30
C PRO A 408 8.49 25.39 -14.95
N ALA A 409 9.35 24.87 -14.06
CA ALA A 409 8.99 24.65 -12.66
C ALA A 409 8.46 25.96 -12.05
N LEU A 410 7.52 25.84 -11.12
CA LEU A 410 7.00 26.99 -10.37
C LEU A 410 7.76 27.05 -9.04
N PRO A 411 8.73 27.97 -8.87
CA PRO A 411 9.60 27.99 -7.69
C PRO A 411 8.82 28.15 -6.39
N LEU A 412 7.76 28.96 -6.41
CA LEU A 412 6.89 29.17 -5.24
C LEU A 412 6.14 27.90 -4.84
N ALA A 413 5.56 27.17 -5.80
CA ALA A 413 4.83 25.93 -5.51
C ALA A 413 5.76 24.83 -5.00
N TRP A 414 6.98 24.75 -5.55
CA TRP A 414 8.02 23.84 -5.06
C TRP A 414 8.46 24.18 -3.63
N SER A 415 8.69 25.46 -3.35
CA SER A 415 9.05 25.94 -2.01
C SER A 415 7.92 25.64 -1.01
N ALA A 416 6.68 25.96 -1.36
CA ALA A 416 5.51 25.68 -0.52
C ALA A 416 5.35 24.18 -0.25
N TRP A 417 5.54 23.33 -1.27
CA TRP A 417 5.54 21.88 -1.11
C TRP A 417 6.63 21.39 -0.15
N ASN A 418 7.85 21.90 -0.29
CA ASN A 418 8.96 21.53 0.59
C ASN A 418 8.71 21.96 2.04
N VAL A 419 8.22 23.19 2.26
CA VAL A 419 7.83 23.68 3.59
C VAL A 419 6.74 22.79 4.19
N ALA A 420 5.67 22.51 3.43
CA ALA A 420 4.59 21.65 3.89
C ALA A 420 5.09 20.23 4.24
N SER A 421 6.00 19.68 3.42
CA SER A 421 6.58 18.35 3.65
C SER A 421 7.49 18.29 4.88
N VAL A 422 8.28 19.35 5.12
CA VAL A 422 9.12 19.48 6.33
C VAL A 422 8.25 19.61 7.58
N LEU A 423 7.21 20.44 7.54
CA LEU A 423 6.27 20.58 8.67
C LEU A 423 5.52 19.27 8.94
N ALA A 424 5.06 18.59 7.89
CA ALA A 424 4.36 17.31 8.00
C ALA A 424 5.24 16.24 8.64
N VAL A 425 6.47 16.02 8.13
CA VAL A 425 7.37 15.02 8.73
C VAL A 425 7.80 15.43 10.13
N GLY A 426 8.00 16.72 10.40
CA GLY A 426 8.30 17.24 11.73
C GLY A 426 7.19 16.92 12.74
N LEU A 427 5.91 17.11 12.36
CA LEU A 427 4.78 16.74 13.20
C LEU A 427 4.75 15.23 13.46
N LEU A 428 4.92 14.40 12.42
CA LEU A 428 4.91 12.95 12.58
C LEU A 428 6.05 12.45 13.48
N VAL A 429 7.26 13.02 13.35
CA VAL A 429 8.38 12.71 14.23
C VAL A 429 8.07 13.13 15.66
N TRP A 430 7.47 14.30 15.87
CA TRP A 430 7.07 14.75 17.20
C TRP A 430 6.01 13.82 17.83
N VAL A 431 4.96 13.44 17.08
CA VAL A 431 3.95 12.48 17.54
C VAL A 431 4.60 11.14 17.89
N ALA A 432 5.53 10.65 17.05
CA ALA A 432 6.27 9.43 17.33
C ALA A 432 7.10 9.52 18.60
N VAL A 433 7.88 10.60 18.80
CA VAL A 433 8.70 10.79 20.00
C VAL A 433 7.82 10.88 21.26
N ARG A 434 6.67 11.55 21.17
CA ARG A 434 5.71 11.68 22.27
C ARG A 434 5.07 10.32 22.64
N ASP A 435 4.66 9.53 21.64
CA ASP A 435 3.82 8.35 21.87
C ASP A 435 4.63 7.07 22.09
N LEU A 436 5.78 6.90 21.42
CA LEU A 436 6.56 5.67 21.41
C LEU A 436 6.90 5.14 22.82
N PRO A 437 7.27 5.97 23.82
CA PRO A 437 7.53 5.50 25.18
C PRO A 437 6.31 4.90 25.88
N HIS A 438 5.09 5.25 25.44
CA HIS A 438 3.84 4.92 26.10
C HIS A 438 2.96 3.93 25.32
N LEU A 439 3.34 3.54 24.08
CA LEU A 439 2.50 2.70 23.22
C LEU A 439 2.07 1.38 23.87
N GLN A 440 2.99 0.66 24.51
CA GLN A 440 2.68 -0.62 25.16
C GLN A 440 1.65 -0.43 26.29
N GLN A 441 1.82 0.62 27.11
CA GLN A 441 0.88 0.93 28.18
C GLN A 441 -0.49 1.34 27.62
N ALA A 442 -0.51 2.15 26.57
CA ALA A 442 -1.75 2.57 25.92
C ALA A 442 -2.51 1.37 25.30
N GLN A 443 -1.80 0.45 24.66
CA GLN A 443 -2.38 -0.80 24.14
C GLN A 443 -2.95 -1.66 25.26
N GLN A 444 -2.18 -1.88 26.34
CA GLN A 444 -2.64 -2.70 27.46
C GLN A 444 -3.90 -2.09 28.10
N ARG A 445 -3.89 -0.79 28.40
CA ARG A 445 -5.07 -0.10 28.95
C ARG A 445 -6.29 -0.22 28.03
N TYR A 446 -6.11 -0.09 26.73
CA TYR A 446 -7.20 -0.26 25.76
C TYR A 446 -7.78 -1.67 25.82
N LEU A 447 -6.92 -2.70 25.82
CA LEU A 447 -7.34 -4.10 25.90
C LEU A 447 -8.06 -4.39 27.23
N ASP A 448 -7.54 -3.89 28.35
CA ASP A 448 -8.13 -4.07 29.68
C ASP A 448 -9.50 -3.40 29.81
N THR A 449 -9.67 -2.21 29.21
CA THR A 449 -10.91 -1.41 29.33
C THR A 449 -12.00 -1.84 28.35
N ARG A 450 -11.63 -2.26 27.14
CA ARG A 450 -12.58 -2.57 26.06
C ARG A 450 -12.72 -4.07 25.77
N GLY A 451 -11.96 -4.93 26.47
CA GLY A 451 -12.12 -6.39 26.48
C GLY A 451 -12.05 -7.06 25.10
N GLY A 452 -11.25 -6.49 24.18
CA GLY A 452 -11.31 -6.84 22.76
C GLY A 452 -9.96 -6.92 22.06
N TYR A 453 -10.00 -6.78 20.74
CA TYR A 453 -8.82 -6.72 19.87
C TYR A 453 -8.41 -5.28 19.56
N LEU A 454 -7.15 -5.06 19.18
CA LEU A 454 -6.67 -3.75 18.75
C LEU A 454 -7.35 -3.30 17.45
N GLN A 455 -7.66 -2.01 17.35
CA GLN A 455 -8.28 -1.39 16.18
C GLN A 455 -7.28 -0.42 15.52
N PRO A 456 -6.45 -0.85 14.57
CA PRO A 456 -5.35 -0.03 14.07
C PRO A 456 -5.80 1.18 13.26
N ARG A 457 -5.14 2.32 13.49
CA ARG A 457 -5.27 3.56 12.71
C ARG A 457 -3.88 4.15 12.50
N PHE A 458 -3.53 5.22 13.23
CA PHE A 458 -2.18 5.75 13.25
C PHE A 458 -1.23 4.71 13.88
N TRP A 459 -1.47 4.38 15.15
CA TRP A 459 -0.86 3.26 15.87
C TRP A 459 -1.76 2.02 15.85
N ALA A 460 -1.28 0.92 16.41
CA ALA A 460 -2.00 -0.34 16.54
C ALA A 460 -3.23 -0.16 17.46
N GLN A 461 -3.09 0.61 18.54
CA GLN A 461 -4.22 1.22 19.23
C GLN A 461 -4.58 2.50 18.47
N GLY A 462 -5.62 2.43 17.64
CA GLY A 462 -5.97 3.50 16.72
C GLY A 462 -7.11 4.42 17.16
N VAL A 463 -7.78 4.12 18.27
CA VAL A 463 -8.93 4.90 18.77
C VAL A 463 -8.43 6.16 19.47
N ILE A 464 -8.89 7.33 19.01
CA ILE A 464 -8.47 8.63 19.54
C ILE A 464 -9.49 9.26 20.49
N ALA A 465 -10.65 8.61 20.65
CA ALA A 465 -11.75 9.03 21.53
C ALA A 465 -11.42 9.01 23.03
N LEU A 466 -10.30 8.39 23.42
CA LEU A 466 -9.92 8.23 24.82
C LEU A 466 -9.20 9.49 25.28
N SER A 467 -9.64 10.07 26.40
CA SER A 467 -8.89 11.15 27.06
C SER A 467 -7.44 10.70 27.29
N PRO A 468 -6.44 11.55 26.99
CA PRO A 468 -5.08 11.26 27.38
C PRO A 468 -5.02 11.10 28.91
N PRO A 469 -4.12 10.25 29.43
CA PRO A 469 -3.93 10.09 30.87
C PRO A 469 -3.55 11.38 31.57
#